data_AF-A0A7H8M5N3-F1
#
_entry.id   AF-A0A7H8M5N3-F1
#
_cell.length_a   1.000
_cell.length_b   1.000
_cell.length_c   1.000
_cell.angle_alpha   90.00
_cell.angle_beta   90.00
_cell.angle_gamma   90.00
#
_symmetry.space_group_name_H-M   'P 1'
#
loop_
_entity.id
_entity.type
_entity.pdbx_description
1 polymer ?
#
loop_
_entity_poly.entity_id
_entity_poly.type
_entity_poly.pdbx_seq_one_letter_code
_entity_poly.pdbx_strand_id
1 'polypeptide(L)'
;MLAARPSGAGREHPPPVRPPALSALLDGLLFAVTAAPPAGPDGAAAGLAGPAEAEHLAAARRLAVSALAAAEATGRTGVVHVAEVAVVAAAADRTDLASILLDRYRGARADLGANAGPVARAVCAWLEAGRDVTAAAEALFVHPNTVRNRVQRFTEATGIDASDTFGGVNAWWLCRAWLAPA
;
A
#
# COMPACT_ATOMS: atom_id res chain seq x y z
N MET A 1 -9.47 -13.89 -9.82
CA MET A 1 -10.25 -13.45 -8.64
C MET A 1 -10.11 -11.94 -8.48
N LEU A 2 -11.24 -11.22 -8.46
CA LEU A 2 -11.33 -9.77 -8.23
C LEU A 2 -11.96 -9.47 -6.86
N ALA A 3 -11.50 -8.44 -6.17
CA ALA A 3 -12.12 -7.87 -4.96
C ALA A 3 -12.32 -6.36 -5.14
N ALA A 4 -13.50 -5.82 -4.81
CA ALA A 4 -13.80 -4.39 -4.89
C ALA A 4 -14.75 -3.95 -3.78
N ARG A 5 -14.75 -2.65 -3.46
CA ARG A 5 -15.81 -2.05 -2.64
C ARG A 5 -17.10 -1.99 -3.46
N PRO A 6 -18.27 -2.31 -2.89
CA PRO A 6 -19.54 -2.08 -3.57
C PRO A 6 -19.74 -0.58 -3.78
N SER A 7 -20.07 -0.16 -5.01
CA SER A 7 -20.47 1.22 -5.28
C SER A 7 -21.84 1.48 -4.62
N GLY A 8 -21.96 2.61 -3.91
CA GLY A 8 -23.15 2.94 -3.12
C GLY A 8 -24.46 2.95 -3.92
N ALA A 9 -25.53 2.57 -3.23
CA ALA A 9 -26.95 2.46 -3.61
C ALA A 9 -27.38 1.19 -4.38
N GLY A 10 -27.84 0.19 -3.62
CA GLY A 10 -29.08 -0.52 -3.95
C GLY A 10 -29.09 -1.40 -5.20
N ARG A 11 -27.95 -1.98 -5.60
CA ARG A 11 -27.95 -3.01 -6.63
C ARG A 11 -27.55 -4.35 -6.05
N GLU A 12 -28.55 -5.18 -5.78
CA GLU A 12 -28.43 -6.64 -5.70
C GLU A 12 -27.97 -7.27 -7.04
N HIS A 13 -27.57 -6.45 -8.02
CA HIS A 13 -27.07 -6.88 -9.31
C HIS A 13 -25.82 -6.09 -9.72
N PRO A 14 -24.67 -6.77 -9.91
CA PRO A 14 -23.48 -6.13 -10.45
C PRO A 14 -23.77 -5.52 -11.85
N PRO A 15 -23.08 -4.43 -12.25
CA PRO A 15 -23.25 -3.78 -13.55
C PRO A 15 -23.00 -4.76 -14.72
N PRO A 16 -23.57 -4.52 -15.92
CA PRO A 16 -23.48 -5.44 -17.05
C PRO A 16 -22.10 -5.39 -17.72
N VAL A 17 -21.12 -5.96 -17.04
CA VAL A 17 -19.95 -6.59 -17.64
C VAL A 17 -20.37 -8.04 -17.91
N ARG A 18 -19.95 -8.67 -19.02
CA ARG A 18 -20.22 -10.12 -19.29
C ARG A 18 -20.23 -10.88 -17.97
N PRO A 19 -21.33 -11.60 -17.61
CA PRO A 19 -21.58 -11.95 -16.23
C PRO A 19 -20.35 -12.67 -15.67
N PRO A 20 -19.83 -12.25 -14.51
CA PRO A 20 -18.80 -13.03 -13.83
C PRO A 20 -19.33 -14.46 -13.72
N ALA A 21 -18.46 -15.45 -13.96
CA ALA A 21 -18.85 -16.85 -13.81
C ALA A 21 -19.39 -17.12 -12.39
N LEU A 22 -18.94 -16.32 -11.41
CA LEU A 22 -19.45 -16.28 -10.05
C LEU A 22 -19.19 -14.91 -9.42
N SER A 23 -20.15 -14.35 -8.68
CA SER A 23 -19.92 -13.17 -7.81
C SER A 23 -20.62 -13.31 -6.47
N ALA A 24 -20.06 -12.71 -5.43
CA ALA A 24 -20.62 -12.74 -4.08
C ALA A 24 -20.19 -11.51 -3.26
N LEU A 25 -21.03 -11.09 -2.32
CA LEU A 25 -20.71 -10.07 -1.32
C LEU A 25 -20.30 -10.77 -0.02
N LEU A 26 -19.05 -10.63 0.40
CA LEU A 26 -18.53 -11.18 1.66
C LEU A 26 -17.77 -10.09 2.40
N ASP A 27 -18.01 -9.95 3.70
CA ASP A 27 -17.31 -8.98 4.57
C ASP A 27 -17.37 -7.53 4.02
N GLY A 28 -18.46 -7.16 3.36
CA GLY A 28 -18.64 -5.84 2.75
C GLY A 28 -17.83 -5.62 1.46
N LEU A 29 -17.22 -6.66 0.90
CA LEU A 29 -16.47 -6.62 -0.36
C LEU A 29 -17.19 -7.45 -1.44
N LEU A 30 -17.24 -6.90 -2.65
CA LEU A 30 -17.68 -7.62 -3.84
C LEU A 30 -16.52 -8.47 -4.35
N PHE A 31 -16.75 -9.77 -4.46
CA PHE A 31 -15.83 -10.72 -5.05
C PHE A 31 -16.39 -11.23 -6.38
N ALA A 32 -15.53 -11.31 -7.41
CA ALA A 32 -15.91 -11.86 -8.71
C ALA A 32 -14.84 -12.81 -9.28
N VAL A 33 -15.29 -13.96 -9.78
CA VAL A 33 -14.49 -14.88 -10.59
C VAL A 33 -14.94 -14.72 -12.04
N THR A 34 -14.00 -14.33 -12.91
CA THR A 34 -14.27 -14.04 -14.31
C THR A 34 -13.44 -14.95 -15.20
N ALA A 35 -14.02 -15.39 -16.33
CA ALA A 35 -13.32 -16.17 -17.34
C ALA A 35 -12.42 -15.31 -18.26
N ALA A 36 -12.59 -13.98 -18.21
CA ALA A 36 -11.79 -13.00 -18.93
C ALA A 36 -11.34 -11.88 -17.98
N PRO A 37 -10.31 -11.09 -18.33
CA PRO A 37 -9.89 -9.94 -17.52
C PRO A 37 -11.05 -9.00 -17.24
N PRO A 38 -11.33 -8.67 -15.97
CA PRO A 38 -12.46 -7.81 -15.62
C PRO A 38 -12.17 -6.35 -16.04
N ALA A 39 -13.21 -5.64 -16.46
CA ALA A 39 -13.17 -4.18 -16.50
C ALA A 39 -13.24 -3.64 -15.06
N GLY A 40 -12.48 -2.59 -14.77
CA GLY A 40 -12.46 -1.96 -13.46
C GLY A 40 -13.70 -1.12 -13.20
N PRO A 41 -14.07 -0.91 -11.92
CA PRO A 41 -15.07 0.08 -11.57
C PRO A 41 -14.56 1.49 -11.89
N ASP A 42 -15.45 2.37 -12.38
CA ASP A 42 -15.10 3.76 -12.66
C ASP A 42 -14.73 4.50 -11.36
N GLY A 43 -13.54 5.12 -11.34
CA GLY A 43 -13.08 5.97 -10.24
C GLY A 43 -12.77 5.26 -8.92
N ALA A 44 -12.92 3.93 -8.83
CA ALA A 44 -12.63 3.15 -7.64
C ALA A 44 -11.57 2.07 -7.90
N ALA A 45 -10.89 1.61 -6.86
CA ALA A 45 -9.93 0.52 -6.94
C ALA A 45 -10.63 -0.86 -6.93
N ALA A 46 -10.06 -1.82 -7.67
CA ALA A 46 -10.38 -3.23 -7.56
C ALA A 46 -9.09 -4.06 -7.54
N GLY A 47 -8.92 -4.91 -6.54
CA GLY A 47 -7.75 -5.78 -6.41
C GLY A 47 -7.90 -7.09 -7.19
N LEU A 48 -6.86 -7.46 -7.94
CA LEU A 48 -6.83 -8.66 -8.77
C LEU A 48 -5.68 -9.57 -8.38
N ALA A 49 -5.96 -10.83 -8.03
CA ALA A 49 -4.93 -11.82 -7.72
C ALA A 49 -4.36 -12.55 -8.96
N GLY A 50 -5.10 -12.52 -10.07
CA GLY A 50 -4.80 -13.30 -11.28
C GLY A 50 -5.67 -14.58 -11.43
N PRO A 51 -5.33 -15.43 -12.40
CA PRO A 51 -5.95 -16.75 -12.60
C PRO A 51 -5.65 -17.68 -11.42
N ALA A 52 -6.60 -18.55 -11.08
CA ALA A 52 -6.43 -19.55 -10.03
C ALA A 52 -7.34 -20.76 -10.30
N GLU A 53 -6.83 -21.94 -9.98
CA GLU A 53 -7.64 -23.17 -9.93
C GLU A 53 -8.67 -23.09 -8.79
N ALA A 54 -9.74 -23.89 -8.89
CA ALA A 54 -10.84 -23.88 -7.93
C ALA A 54 -10.36 -24.14 -6.49
N GLU A 55 -9.41 -25.05 -6.30
CA GLU A 55 -8.79 -25.38 -5.02
C GLU A 55 -7.99 -24.21 -4.40
N HIS A 56 -7.53 -23.27 -5.22
CA HIS A 56 -6.74 -22.11 -4.80
C HIS A 56 -7.57 -20.83 -4.63
N LEU A 57 -8.90 -20.88 -4.77
CA LEU A 57 -9.78 -19.71 -4.68
C LEU A 57 -9.66 -18.96 -3.35
N ALA A 58 -9.47 -19.66 -2.23
CA ALA A 58 -9.29 -19.02 -0.94
C ALA A 58 -7.99 -18.20 -0.87
N ALA A 59 -6.90 -18.70 -1.48
CA ALA A 59 -5.64 -17.96 -1.56
C ALA A 59 -5.77 -16.77 -2.52
N ALA A 60 -6.40 -16.97 -3.68
CA ALA A 60 -6.67 -15.90 -4.64
C ALA A 60 -7.56 -14.80 -4.04
N ARG A 61 -8.53 -15.16 -3.19
CA ARG A 61 -9.35 -14.20 -2.45
C ARG A 61 -8.48 -13.32 -1.55
N ARG A 62 -7.60 -13.92 -0.74
CA ARG A 62 -6.69 -13.15 0.14
C ARG A 62 -5.83 -12.18 -0.68
N LEU A 63 -5.18 -12.66 -1.74
CA LEU A 63 -4.35 -11.83 -2.61
C LEU A 63 -5.13 -10.68 -3.26
N ALA A 64 -6.39 -10.90 -3.67
CA ALA A 64 -7.23 -9.85 -4.23
C ALA A 64 -7.60 -8.79 -3.19
N VAL A 65 -7.87 -9.19 -1.93
CA VAL A 65 -8.08 -8.24 -0.83
C VAL A 65 -6.81 -7.45 -0.53
N SER A 66 -5.65 -8.10 -0.45
CA SER A 66 -4.37 -7.42 -0.22
C SER A 66 -4.05 -6.43 -1.34
N ALA A 67 -4.34 -6.79 -2.60
CA ALA A 67 -4.19 -5.89 -3.75
C ALA A 67 -5.14 -4.69 -3.66
N LEU A 68 -6.40 -4.89 -3.27
CA LEU A 68 -7.37 -3.80 -3.08
C LEU A 68 -6.91 -2.84 -1.99
N ALA A 69 -6.55 -3.35 -0.81
CA ALA A 69 -6.07 -2.54 0.30
C ALA A 69 -4.81 -1.74 -0.07
N ALA A 70 -3.88 -2.37 -0.79
CA ALA A 70 -2.66 -1.72 -1.25
C ALA A 70 -2.91 -0.66 -2.32
N ALA A 71 -3.85 -0.90 -3.25
CA ALA A 71 -4.28 0.08 -4.24
C ALA A 71 -4.93 1.30 -3.57
N GLU A 72 -5.85 1.09 -2.62
CA GLU A 72 -6.47 2.16 -1.81
C GLU A 72 -5.40 2.97 -1.06
N ALA A 73 -4.45 2.29 -0.40
CA ALA A 73 -3.38 2.92 0.37
C ALA A 73 -2.32 3.65 -0.47
N THR A 74 -2.39 3.55 -1.81
CA THR A 74 -1.50 4.24 -2.75
C THR A 74 -2.27 5.15 -3.71
N GLY A 75 -3.57 5.33 -3.50
CA GLY A 75 -4.43 6.18 -4.34
C GLY A 75 -4.59 5.67 -5.77
N ARG A 76 -4.33 4.38 -6.03
CA ARG A 76 -4.54 3.78 -7.35
C ARG A 76 -6.02 3.53 -7.58
N THR A 77 -6.47 3.73 -8.81
CA THR A 77 -7.84 3.47 -9.27
C THR A 77 -7.86 2.43 -10.40
N GLY A 78 -9.01 1.82 -10.65
CA GLY A 78 -9.17 0.76 -11.64
C GLY A 78 -8.74 -0.61 -11.11
N VAL A 79 -8.57 -1.57 -12.02
CA VAL A 79 -8.10 -2.91 -11.66
C VAL A 79 -6.59 -2.87 -11.42
N VAL A 80 -6.18 -3.28 -10.23
CA VAL A 80 -4.77 -3.34 -9.83
C VAL A 80 -4.40 -4.78 -9.55
N HIS A 81 -3.47 -5.33 -10.32
CA HIS A 81 -2.97 -6.67 -10.09
C HIS A 81 -2.06 -6.68 -8.85
N VAL A 82 -2.13 -7.74 -8.03
CA VAL A 82 -1.35 -7.86 -6.80
C VAL A 82 0.17 -7.70 -7.03
N ALA A 83 0.66 -8.14 -8.18
CA ALA A 83 2.07 -8.00 -8.57
C ALA A 83 2.51 -6.53 -8.73
N GLU A 84 1.59 -5.61 -9.06
CA GLU A 84 1.90 -4.18 -9.19
C GLU A 84 2.05 -3.48 -7.84
N VAL A 85 1.54 -4.10 -6.77
CA VAL A 85 1.50 -3.54 -5.41
C VAL A 85 2.05 -4.52 -4.37
N ALA A 86 2.87 -5.50 -4.80
CA ALA A 86 3.25 -6.64 -3.98
C ALA A 86 3.94 -6.24 -2.66
N VAL A 87 4.83 -5.25 -2.70
CA VAL A 87 5.55 -4.76 -1.51
C VAL A 87 4.59 -4.07 -0.53
N VAL A 88 3.67 -3.25 -1.06
CA VAL A 88 2.68 -2.53 -0.24
C VAL A 88 1.69 -3.52 0.39
N ALA A 89 1.22 -4.50 -0.39
CA ALA A 89 0.35 -5.57 0.08
C ALA A 89 1.04 -6.39 1.18
N ALA A 90 2.28 -6.81 0.97
CA ALA A 90 3.04 -7.56 1.97
C ALA A 90 3.25 -6.75 3.25
N ALA A 91 3.55 -5.45 3.14
CA ALA A 91 3.75 -4.58 4.29
C ALA A 91 2.47 -4.36 5.11
N ALA A 92 1.31 -4.33 4.46
CA ALA A 92 0.01 -4.22 5.11
C ALA A 92 -0.42 -5.54 5.79
N ASP A 93 -0.16 -6.67 5.15
CA ASP A 93 -0.56 -7.99 5.65
C ASP A 93 0.32 -8.49 6.81
N ARG A 94 1.61 -8.14 6.80
CA ARG A 94 2.60 -8.58 7.81
C ARG A 94 2.66 -7.64 9.00
N THR A 95 1.53 -7.51 9.69
CA THR A 95 1.39 -6.67 10.91
C THR A 95 2.28 -7.16 12.06
N ASP A 96 2.60 -8.45 12.09
CA ASP A 96 3.57 -9.07 13.00
C ASP A 96 4.98 -8.46 12.81
N LEU A 97 5.46 -8.39 11.56
CA LEU A 97 6.74 -7.77 11.23
C LEU A 97 6.71 -6.25 11.43
N ALA A 98 5.61 -5.59 11.09
CA ALA A 98 5.44 -4.16 11.36
C ALA A 98 5.55 -3.87 12.86
N SER A 99 4.95 -4.70 13.72
CA SER A 99 5.02 -4.56 15.18
C SER A 99 6.46 -4.72 15.69
N ILE A 100 7.20 -5.72 15.17
CA ILE A 100 8.61 -5.93 15.52
C ILE A 100 9.47 -4.73 15.08
N LEU A 101 9.26 -4.18 13.88
CA LEU A 101 9.97 -2.99 13.41
C LEU A 101 9.65 -1.77 14.30
N LEU A 102 8.38 -1.56 14.63
CA LEU A 102 7.95 -0.45 15.50
C LEU A 102 8.56 -0.55 16.90
N ASP A 103 8.61 -1.74 17.49
CA ASP A 103 9.23 -1.97 18.79
C ASP A 103 10.75 -1.75 18.74
N ARG A 104 11.41 -2.34 17.74
CA ARG A 104 12.86 -2.22 17.51
C ARG A 104 13.32 -0.77 17.40
N TYR A 105 12.53 0.09 16.75
CA TYR A 105 12.85 1.50 16.51
C TYR A 105 12.03 2.48 17.37
N ARG A 106 11.44 2.00 18.48
CA ARG A 106 10.68 2.86 19.41
C ARG A 106 11.55 3.98 19.97
N GLY A 107 12.79 3.69 20.36
CA GLY A 107 13.75 4.68 20.88
C GLY A 107 14.04 5.77 19.86
N ALA A 108 14.41 5.40 18.63
CA ALA A 108 14.66 6.34 17.54
C ALA A 108 13.46 7.25 17.26
N ARG A 109 12.23 6.71 17.29
CA ARG A 109 11.01 7.50 17.13
C ARG A 109 10.83 8.49 18.28
N ALA A 110 11.12 8.08 19.51
CA ALA A 110 11.04 8.95 20.69
C ALA A 110 12.08 10.07 20.62
N ASP A 111 13.33 9.77 20.21
CA ASP A 111 14.41 10.75 20.04
C ASP A 111 14.09 11.80 18.98
N LEU A 112 13.43 11.40 17.89
CA LEU A 112 12.92 12.33 16.87
C LEU A 112 11.77 13.20 17.40
N GLY A 113 10.99 12.70 18.36
CA GLY A 113 9.89 13.41 19.00
C GLY A 113 8.89 13.97 17.98
N ALA A 114 8.59 15.27 18.09
CA ALA A 114 7.69 15.97 17.17
C ALA A 114 8.14 15.91 15.69
N ASN A 115 9.43 15.67 15.42
CA ASN A 115 9.95 15.56 14.07
C ASN A 115 9.73 14.17 13.44
N ALA A 116 9.32 13.15 14.19
CA ALA A 116 9.16 11.79 13.68
C ALA A 116 8.20 11.73 12.48
N GLY A 117 7.04 12.39 12.56
CA GLY A 117 6.06 12.44 11.46
C GLY A 117 6.59 13.16 10.21
N PRO A 118 7.10 14.40 10.30
CA PRO A 118 7.73 15.10 9.18
C PRO A 118 8.91 14.35 8.54
N VAL A 119 9.73 13.68 9.36
CA VAL A 119 10.86 12.87 8.90
C VAL A 119 10.36 11.65 8.13
N ALA A 120 9.40 10.91 8.68
CA ALA A 120 8.80 9.75 8.02
C ALA A 120 8.19 10.12 6.66
N ARG A 121 7.46 11.24 6.59
CA ARG A 121 6.89 11.74 5.33
C ARG A 121 7.96 12.07 4.30
N ALA A 122 9.08 12.67 4.72
CA ALA A 122 10.19 12.97 3.82
C ALA A 122 10.87 11.71 3.27
N VAL A 123 11.08 10.70 4.11
CA VAL A 123 11.67 9.42 3.69
C VAL A 123 10.74 8.68 2.71
N CYS A 124 9.43 8.59 3.01
CA CYS A 124 8.46 7.98 2.11
C CYS A 124 8.41 8.71 0.76
N ALA A 125 8.21 10.03 0.77
CA ALA A 125 8.11 10.80 -0.47
C ALA A 125 9.39 10.71 -1.33
N TRP A 126 10.56 10.73 -0.68
CA TRP A 126 11.84 10.59 -1.37
C TRP A 126 12.01 9.22 -2.01
N LEU A 127 11.72 8.12 -1.29
CA LEU A 127 11.82 6.77 -1.82
C LEU A 127 10.78 6.50 -2.92
N GLU A 128 9.56 6.98 -2.75
CA GLU A 128 8.47 6.84 -3.72
C GLU A 128 8.71 7.67 -4.99
N ALA A 129 9.47 8.78 -4.89
CA ALA A 129 9.96 9.56 -6.03
C ALA A 129 11.25 9.00 -6.66
N GLY A 130 11.60 7.73 -6.41
CA GLY A 130 12.81 7.12 -6.97
C GLY A 130 14.11 7.77 -6.46
N ARG A 131 14.07 8.31 -5.24
CA ARG A 131 15.16 9.07 -4.60
C ARG A 131 15.48 10.42 -5.24
N ASP A 132 14.54 10.96 -6.01
CA ASP A 132 14.61 12.34 -6.47
C ASP A 132 14.23 13.31 -5.34
N VAL A 133 15.20 14.09 -4.90
CA VAL A 133 15.01 15.08 -3.83
C VAL A 133 14.13 16.25 -4.29
N THR A 134 14.22 16.65 -5.56
CA THR A 134 13.44 17.77 -6.10
C THR A 134 11.98 17.39 -6.19
N ALA A 135 11.67 16.23 -6.78
CA ALA A 135 10.30 15.73 -6.89
C ALA A 135 9.67 15.52 -5.49
N ALA A 136 10.42 14.98 -4.53
CA ALA A 136 9.93 14.82 -3.16
C ALA A 136 9.72 16.17 -2.45
N ALA A 137 10.55 17.16 -2.71
CA ALA A 137 10.43 18.49 -2.13
C ALA A 137 9.20 19.23 -2.67
N GLU A 138 8.95 19.12 -3.98
CA GLU A 138 7.73 19.62 -4.64
C GLU A 138 6.49 18.96 -4.05
N ALA A 139 6.46 17.63 -3.95
CA ALA A 139 5.34 16.89 -3.37
C ALA A 139 5.03 17.26 -1.92
N LEU A 140 6.05 17.66 -1.16
CA LEU A 140 5.93 18.04 0.25
C LEU A 140 5.81 19.56 0.47
N PHE A 141 5.87 20.37 -0.59
CA PHE A 141 5.91 21.83 -0.53
C PHE A 141 6.99 22.38 0.41
N VAL A 142 8.21 21.84 0.32
CA VAL A 142 9.39 22.27 1.09
C VAL A 142 10.58 22.52 0.18
N HIS A 143 11.66 23.08 0.73
CA HIS A 143 12.92 23.20 0.00
C HIS A 143 13.65 21.84 -0.11
N PRO A 144 14.37 21.52 -1.20
CA PRO A 144 15.13 20.26 -1.36
C PRO A 144 16.10 19.94 -0.21
N ASN A 145 16.74 20.96 0.37
CA ASN A 145 17.61 20.78 1.55
C ASN A 145 16.84 20.24 2.77
N THR A 146 15.57 20.60 2.93
CA THR A 146 14.75 20.10 4.03
C THR A 146 14.50 18.60 3.88
N VAL A 147 14.30 18.10 2.65
CA VAL A 147 14.17 16.66 2.39
C VAL A 147 15.47 15.94 2.72
N ARG A 148 16.61 16.41 2.18
CA ARG A 148 17.94 15.85 2.50
C ARG A 148 18.20 15.78 4.00
N ASN A 149 17.97 16.89 4.70
CA ASN A 149 18.18 16.96 6.15
C ASN A 149 17.27 15.99 6.90
N ARG A 150 16.01 15.81 6.47
CA ARG A 150 15.08 14.87 7.12
C ARG A 150 15.45 13.42 6.86
N VAL A 151 15.85 13.06 5.64
CA VAL A 151 16.34 11.71 5.30
C VAL A 151 17.62 11.40 6.09
N GLN A 152 18.55 12.35 6.16
CA GLN A 152 19.77 12.20 6.95
C GLN A 152 19.46 12.00 8.44
N ARG A 153 18.55 12.79 9.01
CA ARG A 153 18.13 12.65 10.42
C ARG A 153 17.44 11.31 10.70
N PHE A 154 16.72 10.73 9.73
CA PHE A 154 16.19 9.38 9.86
C PHE A 154 17.32 8.36 9.99
N THR A 155 18.32 8.42 9.11
CA THR A 155 19.49 7.53 9.14
C THR A 155 20.27 7.68 10.45
N GLU A 156 20.48 8.90 10.92
CA GLU A 156 21.18 9.17 12.19
C GLU A 156 20.44 8.59 13.40
N ALA A 157 19.10 8.70 13.44
CA ALA A 157 18.31 8.22 14.56
C ALA A 157 18.13 6.69 14.55
N THR A 158 18.00 6.07 13.37
CA THR A 158 17.67 4.65 13.23
C THR A 158 18.87 3.76 12.91
N GLY A 159 19.95 4.33 12.36
CA GLY A 159 21.05 3.58 11.76
C GLY A 159 20.69 2.89 10.43
N ILE A 160 19.46 3.06 9.91
CA ILE A 160 19.07 2.51 8.62
C ILE A 160 19.52 3.47 7.51
N ASP A 161 20.40 3.01 6.62
CA ASP A 161 20.69 3.76 5.40
C ASP A 161 19.56 3.60 4.38
N ALA A 162 18.72 4.62 4.25
CA ALA A 162 17.62 4.63 3.27
C ALA A 162 18.11 4.64 1.80
N SER A 163 19.39 4.88 1.55
CA SER A 163 20.01 4.84 0.22
C SER A 163 20.46 3.45 -0.18
N ASP A 164 20.58 2.50 0.74
CA ASP A 164 20.81 1.10 0.39
C ASP A 164 19.51 0.46 -0.14
N THR A 165 19.63 -0.65 -0.87
CA THR A 165 18.48 -1.41 -1.40
C THR A 165 17.58 -1.91 -0.26
N PHE A 166 18.13 -2.69 0.67
CA PHE A 166 17.33 -3.27 1.76
C PHE A 166 17.10 -2.25 2.88
N GLY A 167 18.06 -1.35 3.11
CA GLY A 167 17.87 -0.20 3.99
C GLY A 167 16.71 0.69 3.54
N GLY A 168 16.58 0.97 2.24
CA GLY A 168 15.45 1.71 1.66
C GLY A 168 14.10 1.02 1.87
N VAL A 169 14.01 -0.30 1.66
CA VAL A 169 12.76 -1.05 1.88
C VAL A 169 12.35 -1.01 3.36
N ASN A 170 13.29 -1.24 4.27
CA ASN A 170 13.03 -1.18 5.71
C ASN A 170 12.66 0.23 6.17
N ALA A 171 13.35 1.25 5.65
CA ALA A 171 13.07 2.66 5.94
C ALA A 171 11.67 3.05 5.48
N TRP A 172 11.29 2.67 4.26
CA TRP A 172 9.95 2.91 3.72
C TRP A 172 8.88 2.25 4.58
N TRP A 173 9.02 0.95 4.90
CA TRP A 173 8.03 0.23 5.70
C TRP A 173 7.90 0.82 7.11
N LEU A 174 9.03 1.07 7.80
CA LEU A 174 9.02 1.69 9.12
C LEU A 174 8.34 3.06 9.12
N CYS A 175 8.64 3.90 8.13
CA CYS A 175 8.05 5.23 8.02
C CYS A 175 6.54 5.17 7.73
N ARG A 176 6.10 4.26 6.85
CA ARG A 176 4.66 4.00 6.61
C ARG A 176 3.96 3.55 7.89
N ALA A 177 4.60 2.66 8.66
CA ALA A 177 4.06 2.20 9.94
C ALA A 177 4.02 3.31 11.00
N TRP A 178 4.98 4.26 11.02
CA TRP A 178 4.90 5.43 11.90
C TRP A 178 3.76 6.38 11.55
N LEU A 179 3.40 6.45 10.27
CA LEU A 179 2.36 7.34 9.73
C LEU A 179 0.96 6.71 9.72
N ALA A 180 0.86 5.39 9.92
CA ALA A 180 -0.43 4.72 10.04
C ALA A 180 -1.20 5.29 11.25
N PRO A 181 -2.53 5.49 11.12
CA PRO A 181 -3.36 5.89 12.26
C PRO A 181 -3.27 4.83 13.37
N ALA A 182 -3.28 5.31 14.62
CA ALA A 182 -3.24 4.46 15.83
C ALA A 182 -4.57 3.75 16.08
#